data_AF-A0A1W2BTI9-F1
#
_entry.id   AF-A0A1W2BTI9-F1
#
_cell.length_a   1.000
_cell.length_b   1.000
_cell.length_c   1.000
_cell.angle_alpha   90.00
_cell.angle_beta   90.00
_cell.angle_gamma   90.00
#
_symmetry.space_group_name_H-M   'P 1'
#
loop_
_entity.id
_entity.type
_entity.pdbx_description
1 polymer ?
#
loop_
_entity_poly.entity_id
_entity_poly.type
_entity_poly.pdbx_seq_one_letter_code
_entity_poly.pdbx_strand_id
1 'polypeptide(L)'
;MYSAGHVKWALALICIALMLSGSVRAAELIEGKDVARKSLCLGCHAEKQKVVGPAFAEIARRYDNTPQSYTYLINRIKNGGVGAWGAVPMPANKNNITEDEIRKVIDWIFTMKTGER
;
A
#
# COMPACT_ATOMS: atom_id res chain seq x y z
N MET A 1 -2.63 45.80 25.38
CA MET A 1 -2.38 45.81 23.92
C MET A 1 -1.55 44.58 23.59
N TYR A 2 -2.18 43.42 23.32
CA TYR A 2 -1.44 42.20 22.96
C TYR A 2 -1.04 42.27 21.49
N SER A 3 0.27 42.20 21.25
CA SER A 3 0.91 42.36 19.94
C SER A 3 0.42 41.30 18.95
N ALA A 4 -0.25 41.74 17.88
CA ALA A 4 -0.75 40.91 16.77
C ALA A 4 0.36 40.30 15.89
N GLY A 5 1.64 40.48 16.25
CA GLY A 5 2.79 39.97 15.51
C GLY A 5 3.01 38.46 15.66
N HIS A 6 2.78 37.89 16.84
CA HIS A 6 3.14 36.49 17.12
C HIS A 6 2.21 35.45 16.47
N VAL A 7 0.95 35.84 16.20
CA VAL A 7 -0.06 34.95 15.60
C VAL A 7 0.25 34.66 14.11
N LYS A 8 0.85 35.62 13.40
CA LYS A 8 1.20 35.47 11.97
C LYS A 8 2.34 34.47 11.73
N TRP A 9 3.34 34.43 12.62
CA TRP A 9 4.45 33.48 12.53
C TRP A 9 4.02 32.08 12.97
N ALA A 10 3.17 31.97 13.99
CA ALA A 10 2.62 30.69 14.44
C ALA A 10 1.78 30.01 13.35
N LEU A 11 0.95 30.77 12.62
CA LEU A 11 0.18 30.26 11.48
C LEU A 11 1.06 29.82 10.30
N ALA A 12 2.13 30.57 9.98
CA ALA A 12 3.06 30.20 8.91
C ALA A 12 3.83 28.89 9.21
N LEU A 13 4.21 28.66 10.47
CA LEU A 13 4.90 27.43 10.89
C LEU A 13 3.99 26.19 10.85
N ILE A 14 2.69 26.34 11.15
CA ILE A 14 1.71 25.25 11.06
C ILE A 14 1.49 24.81 9.60
N CYS A 15 1.44 25.75 8.65
CA CYS A 15 1.31 25.43 7.22
C CYS A 15 2.53 24.67 6.68
N ILE A 16 3.74 24.99 7.13
CA ILE A 16 4.97 24.28 6.72
C ILE A 16 4.95 22.84 7.26
N ALA A 17 4.59 22.63 8.54
CA ALA A 17 4.56 21.29 9.14
C ALA A 17 3.58 20.33 8.44
N LEU A 18 2.40 20.83 8.02
CA LEU A 18 1.41 20.04 7.29
C LEU A 18 1.87 19.62 5.87
N MET A 19 2.65 20.46 5.19
CA MET A 19 3.19 20.15 3.86
C MET A 19 4.31 19.10 3.91
N LEU A 20 5.09 19.03 4.98
CA LEU A 20 6.12 17.99 5.14
C LEU A 20 5.50 16.59 5.30
N SER A 21 4.37 16.45 6.00
CA SER A 21 3.74 15.15 6.24
C SER A 21 3.20 14.48 4.96
N GLY A 22 2.67 15.26 4.01
CA GLY A 22 2.14 14.73 2.75
C GLY A 22 3.22 14.13 1.83
N SER A 23 4.40 14.75 1.81
CA SER A 23 5.53 14.33 0.97
C SER A 23 6.07 12.94 1.35
N VAL A 24 6.09 12.62 2.65
CA VAL A 24 6.58 11.33 3.16
C VAL A 24 5.67 10.18 2.71
N ARG A 25 4.35 10.36 2.77
CA ARG A 25 3.40 9.31 2.38
C ARG A 25 3.43 9.02 0.88
N ALA A 26 3.64 10.03 0.03
CA ALA A 26 3.79 9.81 -1.40
C ALA A 26 5.04 8.99 -1.74
N ALA A 27 6.16 9.22 -1.05
CA ALA A 27 7.41 8.48 -1.25
C ALA A 27 7.27 7.00 -0.87
N GLU A 28 6.63 6.69 0.26
CA GLU A 28 6.37 5.33 0.72
C GLU A 28 5.50 4.52 -0.26
N LEU A 29 4.52 5.18 -0.90
CA LEU A 29 3.65 4.55 -1.90
C LEU A 29 4.37 4.25 -3.23
N ILE A 30 5.30 5.12 -3.65
CA ILE A 30 6.16 4.87 -4.81
C ILE A 30 7.04 3.65 -4.51
N GLU A 31 7.58 3.55 -3.30
CA GLU A 31 8.39 2.42 -2.86
C GLU A 31 7.62 1.10 -2.93
N GLY A 32 6.35 1.07 -2.48
CA GLY A 32 5.50 -0.11 -2.57
C GLY A 32 5.31 -0.64 -3.99
N LYS A 33 5.08 0.25 -4.97
CA LYS A 33 4.96 -0.13 -6.39
C LYS A 33 6.26 -0.71 -6.94
N ASP A 34 7.40 -0.14 -6.56
CA ASP A 34 8.71 -0.59 -7.03
C ASP A 34 9.14 -1.91 -6.40
N VAL A 35 8.79 -2.15 -5.13
CA VAL A 35 8.92 -3.46 -4.49
C VAL A 35 8.08 -4.49 -5.25
N ALA A 36 6.81 -4.20 -5.54
CA ALA A 36 5.94 -5.13 -6.28
C ALA A 36 6.50 -5.49 -7.67
N ARG A 37 7.18 -4.55 -8.32
CA ARG A 37 7.89 -4.78 -9.59
C ARG A 37 9.10 -5.69 -9.40
N LYS A 38 9.99 -5.37 -8.44
CA LYS A 38 11.25 -6.09 -8.19
C LYS A 38 11.01 -7.51 -7.68
N SER A 39 9.96 -7.71 -6.88
CA SER A 39 9.57 -9.01 -6.31
C SER A 39 8.63 -9.80 -7.23
N LEU A 40 8.59 -9.48 -8.53
CA LEU A 40 7.88 -10.23 -9.58
C LEU A 40 6.36 -10.38 -9.38
N CYS A 41 5.73 -9.56 -8.54
CA CYS A 41 4.29 -9.61 -8.31
C CYS A 41 3.51 -9.34 -9.60
N LEU A 42 4.07 -8.51 -10.49
CA LEU A 42 3.48 -8.13 -11.77
C LEU A 42 3.49 -9.24 -12.84
N GLY A 43 4.14 -10.38 -12.58
CA GLY A 43 4.05 -11.53 -13.48
C GLY A 43 2.68 -12.22 -13.43
N CYS A 44 1.98 -12.13 -12.29
CA CYS A 44 0.71 -12.81 -12.06
C CYS A 44 -0.44 -11.84 -11.72
N HIS A 45 -0.14 -10.62 -11.31
CA HIS A 45 -1.10 -9.59 -10.92
C HIS A 45 -0.94 -8.33 -11.78
N ALA A 46 -2.03 -7.60 -11.95
CA ALA A 46 -2.01 -6.26 -12.53
C ALA A 46 -2.85 -5.30 -11.67
N GLU A 47 -2.67 -3.99 -11.88
CA GLU A 47 -3.35 -2.98 -11.06
C GLU A 47 -4.87 -3.07 -11.17
N LYS A 48 -5.41 -3.10 -12.39
CA LYS A 48 -6.85 -2.93 -12.66
C LYS A 48 -7.54 -4.13 -13.31
N GLN A 49 -6.77 -5.10 -13.83
CA GLN A 49 -7.32 -6.26 -14.54
C GLN A 49 -6.81 -7.57 -13.94
N LYS A 50 -7.65 -8.61 -14.00
CA LYS A 50 -7.24 -9.97 -13.64
C LYS A 50 -6.26 -10.50 -14.69
N VAL A 51 -5.20 -11.16 -14.22
CA VAL A 51 -4.23 -11.85 -15.10
C VAL A 51 -4.25 -13.34 -14.76
N VAL A 52 -3.36 -13.79 -13.88
CA VAL A 52 -3.43 -15.13 -13.26
C VAL A 52 -4.12 -15.01 -11.90
N GLY A 53 -3.60 -14.10 -11.07
CA GLY A 53 -4.21 -13.66 -9.83
C GLY A 53 -5.21 -12.52 -10.05
N PRO A 54 -5.97 -12.15 -8.99
CA PRO A 54 -6.88 -11.01 -9.01
C PRO A 54 -6.13 -9.70 -9.27
N ALA A 55 -6.85 -8.69 -9.75
CA ALA A 55 -6.29 -7.35 -9.84
C ALA A 55 -5.98 -6.80 -8.44
N PHE A 56 -4.94 -5.97 -8.29
CA PHE A 56 -4.66 -5.31 -7.01
C PHE A 56 -5.84 -4.46 -6.54
N ALA A 57 -6.54 -3.77 -7.45
CA ALA A 57 -7.75 -3.03 -7.11
C ALA A 57 -8.89 -3.95 -6.60
N GLU A 58 -8.98 -5.21 -7.02
CA GLU A 58 -9.95 -6.16 -6.47
C GLU A 58 -9.58 -6.58 -5.04
N ILE A 59 -8.29 -6.80 -4.77
CA ILE A 59 -7.78 -7.06 -3.42
C ILE A 59 -8.09 -5.87 -2.51
N ALA A 60 -7.82 -4.65 -2.98
CA ALA A 60 -8.08 -3.41 -2.25
C ALA A 60 -9.58 -3.22 -1.94
N ARG A 61 -10.47 -3.60 -2.86
CA ARG A 61 -11.91 -3.55 -2.63
C ARG A 61 -12.40 -4.63 -1.66
N ARG A 62 -11.84 -5.84 -1.71
CA ARG A 62 -12.28 -6.97 -0.87
C ARG A 62 -11.89 -6.81 0.60
N TYR A 63 -10.70 -6.29 0.87
CA TYR A 63 -10.16 -6.19 2.23
C TYR A 63 -10.21 -4.76 2.76
N ASP A 64 -10.44 -4.63 4.06
CA ASP A 64 -10.36 -3.34 4.76
C ASP A 64 -8.94 -3.04 5.21
N ASN A 65 -8.61 -1.75 5.30
CA ASN A 65 -7.30 -1.28 5.76
C ASN A 65 -7.23 -1.41 7.30
N THR A 66 -7.13 -2.65 7.79
CA THR A 66 -7.14 -3.01 9.22
C THR A 66 -5.97 -3.95 9.54
N PRO A 67 -5.48 -3.98 10.80
CA PRO A 67 -4.39 -4.87 11.20
C PRO A 67 -4.64 -6.35 10.87
N GLN A 68 -5.89 -6.80 10.96
CA GLN A 68 -6.31 -8.16 10.63
C GLN A 68 -6.09 -8.46 9.15
N SER A 69 -6.43 -7.54 8.26
CA SER A 69 -6.17 -7.69 6.82
C SER A 69 -4.69 -7.72 6.50
N TYR A 70 -3.86 -6.89 7.16
CA TYR A 70 -2.40 -6.96 6.97
C TYR A 70 -1.86 -8.32 7.38
N THR A 71 -2.19 -8.80 8.59
CA THR A 71 -1.74 -10.11 9.07
C THR A 71 -2.14 -11.23 8.11
N TYR A 72 -3.40 -11.20 7.64
CA TYR A 72 -3.88 -12.17 6.66
C TYR A 72 -3.13 -12.07 5.33
N LEU A 73 -3.03 -10.89 4.72
CA LEU A 73 -2.41 -10.68 3.41
C LEU A 73 -0.90 -10.98 3.44
N ILE A 74 -0.20 -10.59 4.50
CA ILE A 74 1.21 -10.93 4.71
C ILE A 74 1.39 -12.45 4.73
N ASN A 75 0.57 -13.16 5.51
CA ASN A 75 0.63 -14.61 5.57
C ASN A 75 0.37 -15.25 4.20
N ARG A 76 -0.63 -14.76 3.46
CA ARG A 76 -0.91 -15.23 2.09
C ARG A 76 0.27 -15.00 1.15
N ILE A 77 0.90 -13.82 1.18
CA ILE A 77 2.01 -13.50 0.28
C ILE A 77 3.26 -14.33 0.61
N LYS A 78 3.59 -14.49 1.89
CA LYS A 78 4.74 -15.31 2.32
C LYS A 78 4.56 -16.78 2.01
N ASN A 79 3.41 -17.33 2.36
CA ASN A 79 3.19 -18.79 2.37
C ASN A 79 2.40 -19.30 1.16
N GLY A 80 1.93 -18.40 0.29
CA GLY A 80 1.08 -18.74 -0.83
C GLY A 80 -0.34 -19.10 -0.40
N GLY A 81 -1.11 -19.70 -1.30
CA GLY A 81 -2.40 -20.28 -0.99
C GLY A 81 -3.31 -20.42 -2.18
N VAL A 82 -4.41 -21.15 -1.99
CA VAL A 82 -5.41 -21.46 -3.03
C VAL A 82 -6.82 -21.16 -2.51
N GLY A 83 -7.84 -21.17 -3.39
CA GLY A 83 -9.26 -21.14 -3.04
C GLY A 83 -9.88 -19.76 -2.84
N ALA A 84 -9.12 -18.77 -2.34
CA ALA A 84 -9.66 -17.43 -2.07
C ALA A 84 -10.10 -16.67 -3.33
N TRP A 85 -9.50 -16.96 -4.48
CA TRP A 85 -9.74 -16.27 -5.75
C TRP A 85 -9.95 -17.23 -6.94
N GLY A 86 -10.10 -18.52 -6.65
CA GLY A 86 -10.22 -19.60 -7.63
C GLY A 86 -9.29 -20.78 -7.35
N ALA A 87 -9.21 -21.70 -8.32
CA ALA A 87 -8.45 -22.94 -8.20
C ALA A 87 -6.93 -22.79 -8.44
N VAL A 88 -6.49 -21.67 -9.04
CA VAL A 88 -5.05 -21.44 -9.30
C VAL A 88 -4.34 -21.06 -7.99
N PRO A 89 -3.30 -21.80 -7.57
CA PRO A 89 -2.56 -21.47 -6.36
C PRO A 89 -1.62 -20.28 -6.57
N MET A 90 -1.55 -19.40 -5.58
CA MET A 90 -0.47 -18.41 -5.48
C MET A 90 0.75 -19.07 -4.82
N PRO A 91 1.95 -19.05 -5.44
CA PRO A 91 3.17 -19.59 -4.84
C PRO A 91 3.59 -18.83 -3.58
N ALA A 92 4.37 -19.49 -2.73
CA ALA A 92 4.98 -18.87 -1.55
C ALA A 92 6.13 -17.93 -1.96
N ASN A 93 6.17 -16.71 -1.42
CA ASN A 93 7.21 -15.72 -1.70
C ASN A 93 8.19 -15.51 -0.53
N LYS A 94 8.12 -16.30 0.55
CA LYS A 94 8.88 -16.12 1.80
C LYS A 94 10.40 -15.92 1.67
N ASN A 95 11.01 -16.35 0.57
CA ASN A 95 12.46 -16.23 0.34
C ASN A 95 12.84 -15.03 -0.55
N ASN A 96 11.86 -14.35 -1.16
CA ASN A 96 12.08 -13.33 -2.18
C ASN A 96 11.67 -11.93 -1.73
N ILE A 97 10.99 -11.81 -0.58
CA ILE A 97 10.47 -10.55 -0.06
C ILE A 97 10.35 -10.61 1.46
N THR A 98 10.75 -9.52 2.13
CA THR A 98 10.64 -9.36 3.58
C THR A 98 9.23 -8.94 4.00
N GLU A 99 8.89 -9.04 5.29
CA GLU A 99 7.58 -8.58 5.77
C GLU A 99 7.38 -7.08 5.60
N ASP A 100 8.42 -6.28 5.81
CA ASP A 100 8.34 -4.83 5.67
C ASP A 100 8.10 -4.42 4.20
N GLU A 101 8.77 -5.10 3.27
CA GLU A 101 8.51 -4.94 1.83
C GLU A 101 7.08 -5.36 1.46
N ILE A 102 6.57 -6.47 2.02
CA ILE A 102 5.17 -6.86 1.81
C ILE A 102 4.21 -5.79 2.33
N ARG A 103 4.47 -5.19 3.49
CA ARG A 103 3.64 -4.11 4.04
C ARG A 103 3.56 -2.94 3.08
N LYS A 104 4.69 -2.47 2.55
CA LYS A 104 4.75 -1.40 1.54
C LYS A 104 3.92 -1.72 0.30
N VAL A 105 3.96 -2.97 -0.17
CA VAL A 105 3.12 -3.42 -1.29
C VAL A 105 1.63 -3.38 -0.92
N ILE A 106 1.24 -3.84 0.27
CA ILE A 106 -0.15 -3.79 0.75
C ILE A 106 -0.63 -2.34 0.89
N ASP A 107 0.20 -1.44 1.42
CA ASP A 107 -0.09 -0.01 1.52
C ASP A 107 -0.39 0.59 0.14
N TRP A 108 0.46 0.29 -0.84
CA TRP A 108 0.24 0.69 -2.22
C TRP A 108 -1.06 0.10 -2.80
N ILE A 109 -1.34 -1.18 -2.57
CA ILE A 109 -2.60 -1.82 -3.00
C ILE A 109 -3.80 -1.08 -2.42
N PHE A 110 -3.80 -0.74 -1.13
CA PHE A 110 -4.93 -0.08 -0.49
C PHE A 110 -5.21 1.34 -0.99
N THR A 111 -4.24 2.01 -1.64
CA THR A 111 -4.52 3.27 -2.34
C THR A 111 -5.50 3.11 -3.51
N MET A 112 -5.67 1.89 -4.03
CA MET A 112 -6.56 1.59 -5.15
C MET A 112 -8.02 1.34 -4.72
N LYS A 113 -8.34 1.39 -3.42
CA LYS A 113 -9.69 1.09 -2.90
C LYS A 113 -10.72 2.12 -3.35
N THR A 114 -10.31 3.38 -3.41
CA THR A 114 -11.03 4.47 -4.07
C THR A 114 -10.42 4.62 -5.44
N GLY A 115 -11.17 4.40 -6.52
CA GLY A 115 -10.63 4.42 -7.89
C GLY A 115 -10.13 5.79 -8.34
N GLU A 116 -9.01 6.26 -7.78
CA GLU A 116 -8.45 7.59 -8.00
C GLU A 116 -6.97 7.51 -8.34
N ARG A 117 -6.72 7.00 -9.55
CA ARG A 117 -5.94 7.65 -10.62
C ARG A 117 -5.96 6.78 -11.88
#